data_AF-A0A0A0C1T4-F1
#
_entry.id   AF-A0A0A0C1T4-F1
#
_cell.length_a   1.000
_cell.length_b   1.000
_cell.length_c   1.000
_cell.angle_alpha   90.00
_cell.angle_beta   90.00
_cell.angle_gamma   90.00
#
_symmetry.space_group_name_H-M   'P 1'
#
loop_
_entity.id
_entity.type
_entity.pdbx_description
1 polymer ?
#
loop_
_entity_poly.entity_id
_entity_poly.type
_entity_poly.pdbx_seq_one_letter_code
_entity_poly.pdbx_strand_id
1 'polypeptide(L)'
;LLVGRGRGPRTTAGAHPSALQVGAVTRRCLRYWAADPRYLSAMLASVALPLVIVLLLGAVVEAPAAVVLSIAPLMGGTIGWGRHNDVAYDGSAFWMHVVARPAGWTDRAGRAAAVLAWAVPLVVLVGVLAGVTSGRPDLGVAAVGAGVGVLLTGLAVSAVSSASLVYPVPQAGGNPFAAPAGSLGAGLVAQLVTSLVTLVLASPVLLVYAAALWWDPVMAWVALGLGVLGGGALLAVGVVLGGRVLDRRAPRLAARLV
;
A
#
# COMPACT_ATOMS: atom_id res chain seq x y z
N LEU A 1 -12.57 -40.72 -39.40
CA LEU A 1 -13.46 -39.53 -39.39
C LEU A 1 -14.12 -39.51 -38.02
N LEU A 2 -13.84 -38.63 -37.05
CA LEU A 2 -13.35 -37.25 -37.03
C LEU A 2 -12.42 -37.09 -35.79
N VAL A 3 -11.16 -36.70 -36.03
CA VAL A 3 -10.26 -36.26 -34.96
C VAL A 3 -10.68 -34.84 -34.60
N GLY A 4 -11.30 -34.67 -33.43
CA GLY A 4 -11.58 -33.36 -32.86
C GLY A 4 -10.28 -32.63 -32.61
N ARG A 5 -9.97 -31.64 -33.45
CA ARG A 5 -8.88 -30.69 -33.23
C ARG A 5 -9.17 -29.90 -31.96
N GLY A 6 -8.64 -30.36 -30.84
CA GLY A 6 -8.56 -29.59 -29.62
C GLY A 6 -7.88 -28.26 -29.93
N ARG A 7 -8.61 -27.16 -29.76
CA ARG A 7 -8.02 -25.82 -29.77
C ARG A 7 -7.05 -25.78 -28.59
N GLY A 8 -5.75 -25.89 -28.88
CA GLY A 8 -4.70 -25.72 -27.90
C GLY A 8 -4.86 -24.38 -27.16
N PRO A 9 -4.37 -24.27 -25.91
CA PRO A 9 -4.44 -23.04 -25.16
C PRO A 9 -3.82 -21.92 -25.97
N ARG A 10 -4.60 -20.85 -26.19
CA ARG A 10 -4.12 -19.60 -26.79
C ARG A 10 -2.99 -19.07 -25.91
N THR A 11 -1.76 -19.37 -26.28
CA THR A 11 -0.58 -18.74 -25.70
C THR A 11 -0.70 -17.25 -26.04
N THR A 12 -0.83 -16.42 -25.01
CA THR A 12 -0.74 -14.98 -25.13
C THR A 12 0.68 -14.64 -25.60
N ALA A 13 0.86 -14.59 -26.91
CA ALA A 13 2.10 -14.18 -27.55
C ALA A 13 2.38 -12.72 -27.16
N GLY A 14 3.54 -12.48 -26.51
CA GLY A 14 4.12 -11.15 -26.35
C GLY A 14 4.40 -10.66 -24.93
N ALA A 15 3.91 -11.31 -23.86
CA ALA A 15 4.19 -10.85 -22.51
C ALA A 15 5.57 -11.35 -22.03
N HIS A 16 6.46 -10.42 -21.64
CA HIS A 16 7.73 -10.77 -20.99
C HIS A 16 7.43 -11.64 -19.74
N PRO A 17 8.17 -12.73 -19.47
CA PRO A 17 7.84 -13.66 -18.38
C PRO A 17 7.61 -12.99 -17.01
N SER A 18 8.32 -11.91 -16.74
CA SER A 18 8.13 -11.09 -15.53
C SER A 18 6.78 -10.37 -15.46
N ALA A 19 6.24 -9.87 -16.57
CA ALA A 19 4.94 -9.21 -16.59
C ALA A 19 3.80 -10.21 -16.28
N LEU A 20 3.92 -11.45 -16.77
CA LEU A 20 3.00 -12.54 -16.42
C LEU A 20 3.07 -12.89 -14.94
N GLN A 21 4.29 -12.94 -14.36
CA GLN A 21 4.49 -13.19 -12.93
C GLN A 21 3.87 -12.09 -12.07
N VAL A 22 4.14 -10.82 -12.39
CA VAL A 22 3.54 -9.65 -11.71
C VAL A 22 2.02 -9.75 -11.79
N GLY A 23 1.45 -9.98 -12.98
CA GLY A 23 0.01 -10.08 -13.19
C GLY A 23 -0.64 -11.24 -12.43
N ALA A 24 0.03 -12.39 -12.33
CA ALA A 24 -0.45 -13.53 -11.55
C ALA A 24 -0.51 -13.20 -10.05
N VAL A 25 0.54 -12.57 -9.50
CA VAL A 25 0.57 -12.13 -8.10
C VAL A 25 -0.49 -11.06 -7.84
N THR A 26 -0.62 -10.06 -8.73
CA THR A 26 -1.66 -9.02 -8.64
C THR A 26 -3.05 -9.62 -8.57
N ARG A 27 -3.39 -10.54 -9.49
CA ARG A 27 -4.71 -11.21 -9.51
C ARG A 27 -4.97 -11.99 -8.23
N ARG A 28 -3.96 -12.67 -7.68
CA ARG A 28 -4.07 -13.38 -6.40
C ARG A 28 -4.37 -12.39 -5.26
N CYS A 29 -3.59 -11.32 -5.15
CA CYS A 29 -3.77 -10.33 -4.10
C CYS A 29 -5.13 -9.60 -4.21
N LEU A 30 -5.61 -9.30 -5.44
CA LEU A 30 -6.95 -8.76 -5.64
C LEU A 30 -8.05 -9.71 -5.16
N ARG A 31 -7.86 -11.03 -5.27
CA ARG A 31 -8.79 -12.00 -4.66
C ARG A 31 -8.77 -11.93 -3.13
N TYR A 32 -7.62 -11.68 -2.51
CA TYR A 32 -7.56 -11.46 -1.06
C TYR A 32 -8.37 -10.21 -0.67
N TRP A 33 -8.22 -9.10 -1.38
CA TRP A 33 -9.03 -7.90 -1.14
C TRP A 33 -10.53 -8.10 -1.32
N ALA A 34 -10.95 -8.99 -2.22
CA ALA A 34 -12.37 -9.26 -2.46
C ALA A 34 -12.98 -10.31 -1.53
N ALA A 35 -12.19 -11.28 -1.03
CA ALA A 35 -12.71 -12.48 -0.39
C ALA A 35 -12.14 -12.77 1.01
N ASP A 36 -11.03 -12.15 1.42
CA ASP A 36 -10.42 -12.39 2.73
C ASP A 36 -10.93 -11.35 3.76
N PRO A 37 -11.65 -11.78 4.81
CA PRO A 37 -12.15 -10.88 5.86
C PRO A 37 -11.04 -10.07 6.54
N ARG A 38 -9.81 -10.58 6.59
CA ARG A 38 -8.65 -9.89 7.17
C ARG A 38 -8.22 -8.69 6.33
N TYR A 39 -8.31 -8.82 5.00
CA TYR A 39 -8.03 -7.72 4.08
C TYR A 39 -9.17 -6.71 4.08
N LEU A 40 -10.43 -7.18 4.12
CA LEU A 40 -11.61 -6.31 4.19
C LEU A 40 -11.63 -5.48 5.48
N SER A 41 -11.36 -6.10 6.64
CA SER A 41 -11.29 -5.39 7.92
C SER A 41 -10.15 -4.37 7.92
N ALA A 42 -8.98 -4.74 7.37
CA ALA A 42 -7.86 -3.81 7.26
C ALA A 42 -8.12 -2.69 6.25
N MET A 43 -8.86 -2.94 5.16
CA MET A 43 -9.32 -1.90 4.21
C MET A 43 -10.22 -0.90 4.94
N LEU A 44 -11.23 -1.42 5.65
CA LEU A 44 -12.19 -0.61 6.38
C LEU A 44 -11.48 0.25 7.43
N ALA A 45 -10.59 -0.35 8.23
CA ALA A 45 -9.81 0.38 9.23
C ALA A 45 -8.92 1.46 8.60
N SER A 46 -8.27 1.16 7.46
CA SER A 46 -7.37 2.11 6.78
C SER A 46 -8.11 3.31 6.20
N VAL A 47 -9.39 3.17 5.84
CA VAL A 47 -10.23 4.25 5.31
C VAL A 47 -10.98 4.99 6.42
N ALA A 48 -11.53 4.26 7.40
CA ALA A 48 -12.33 4.82 8.48
C ALA A 48 -11.48 5.63 9.46
N LEU A 49 -10.27 5.17 9.80
CA LEU A 49 -9.43 5.87 10.78
C LEU A 49 -9.06 7.31 10.35
N PRO A 50 -8.57 7.58 9.14
CA PRO A 50 -8.35 8.95 8.66
C PRO A 50 -9.60 9.82 8.68
N LEU A 51 -10.76 9.25 8.28
CA LEU A 51 -12.04 9.96 8.32
C LEU A 51 -12.38 10.40 9.76
N VAL A 52 -12.29 9.48 10.72
CA VAL A 52 -12.55 9.77 12.12
C VAL A 52 -11.58 10.82 12.66
N ILE A 53 -10.28 10.70 12.36
CA ILE A 53 -9.26 11.69 12.78
C ILE A 53 -9.63 13.08 12.26
N VAL A 54 -9.97 13.21 10.98
CA VAL A 54 -10.30 14.49 10.35
C VAL A 54 -11.60 15.07 10.91
N LEU A 55 -12.61 14.25 11.15
CA LEU A 55 -13.87 14.69 11.78
C LEU A 55 -13.66 15.19 13.20
N LEU A 56 -12.86 14.47 14.01
CA LEU A 56 -12.55 14.86 15.38
C LEU A 56 -11.69 16.13 15.42
N LEU A 57 -10.65 16.22 14.59
CA LEU A 57 -9.80 17.42 14.52
C LEU A 57 -10.57 18.62 13.98
N GLY A 58 -11.46 18.43 13.00
CA GLY A 58 -12.29 19.49 12.44
C GLY A 58 -13.26 20.10 13.46
N ALA A 59 -13.61 19.36 14.51
CA ALA A 59 -14.46 19.84 15.60
C ALA A 59 -13.69 20.69 16.65
N VAL A 60 -12.36 20.63 16.66
CA VAL A 60 -11.53 21.22 17.73
C VAL A 60 -10.54 22.27 17.20
N VAL A 61 -10.08 22.16 15.96
CA VAL A 61 -9.01 22.99 15.39
C VAL A 61 -9.56 24.16 14.57
N GLU A 62 -9.06 25.36 14.81
CA GLU A 62 -9.37 26.60 14.06
C GLU A 62 -8.63 26.70 12.71
N ALA A 63 -8.57 25.59 11.96
CA ALA A 63 -7.98 25.55 10.61
C ALA A 63 -8.71 24.51 9.72
N PRO A 64 -10.03 24.68 9.49
CA PRO A 64 -10.88 23.64 8.92
C PRO A 64 -10.42 23.18 7.53
N ALA A 65 -9.93 24.10 6.69
CA ALA A 65 -9.46 23.76 5.34
C ALA A 65 -8.23 22.83 5.37
N ALA A 66 -7.22 23.13 6.20
CA ALA A 66 -6.01 22.32 6.30
C ALA A 66 -6.32 20.92 6.87
N VAL A 67 -7.24 20.84 7.84
CA VAL A 67 -7.69 19.56 8.40
C VAL A 67 -8.40 18.71 7.34
N VAL A 68 -9.35 19.31 6.60
CA VAL A 68 -10.07 18.62 5.52
C VAL A 68 -9.13 18.15 4.42
N LEU A 69 -8.22 19.01 3.93
CA LEU A 69 -7.25 18.66 2.88
C LEU A 69 -6.31 17.52 3.30
N SER A 70 -5.97 17.43 4.59
CA SER A 70 -5.03 16.45 5.13
C SER A 70 -5.59 15.02 5.18
N ILE A 71 -6.89 14.83 4.90
CA ILE A 71 -7.48 13.50 4.79
C ILE A 71 -6.78 12.63 3.72
N ALA A 72 -6.37 13.22 2.59
CA ALA A 72 -5.75 12.50 1.50
C ALA A 72 -4.36 11.92 1.87
N PRO A 73 -3.40 12.71 2.39
CA PRO A 73 -2.12 12.17 2.90
C PRO A 73 -2.29 11.21 4.07
N LEU A 74 -3.24 11.46 5.00
CA LEU A 74 -3.52 10.53 6.09
C LEU A 74 -4.01 9.17 5.57
N MET A 75 -4.95 9.18 4.62
CA MET A 75 -5.50 7.98 4.01
C MET A 75 -4.48 7.24 3.14
N GLY A 76 -3.65 7.97 2.38
CA GLY A 76 -2.53 7.39 1.65
C GLY A 76 -1.55 6.68 2.60
N GLY A 77 -1.23 7.31 3.72
CA GLY A 77 -0.39 6.75 4.78
C GLY A 77 -0.96 5.47 5.37
N THR A 78 -2.18 5.49 5.90
CA THR A 78 -2.79 4.32 6.53
C THR A 78 -2.92 3.14 5.57
N ILE A 79 -3.26 3.37 4.30
CA ILE A 79 -3.35 2.31 3.29
C ILE A 79 -1.96 1.75 2.95
N GLY A 80 -1.01 2.61 2.61
CA GLY A 80 0.32 2.19 2.14
C GLY A 80 1.15 1.52 3.24
N TRP A 81 1.28 2.17 4.39
CA TRP A 81 1.97 1.63 5.56
C TRP A 81 1.21 0.45 6.18
N GLY A 82 -0.12 0.40 6.07
CA GLY A 82 -0.93 -0.71 6.59
C GLY A 82 -0.62 -2.07 5.96
N ARG A 83 0.25 -2.14 4.94
CA ARG A 83 0.76 -3.37 4.32
C ARG A 83 2.13 -3.81 4.84
N HIS A 84 2.61 -3.23 5.93
CA HIS A 84 3.96 -3.49 6.42
C HIS A 84 4.22 -4.94 6.84
N ASN A 85 3.17 -5.75 7.07
CA ASN A 85 3.24 -7.18 7.39
C ASN A 85 2.49 -8.07 6.37
N ASP A 86 2.30 -7.61 5.13
CA ASP A 86 1.42 -8.24 4.13
C ASP A 86 1.75 -9.71 3.81
N VAL A 87 3.04 -10.07 3.77
CA VAL A 87 3.49 -11.45 3.53
C VAL A 87 3.02 -12.41 4.61
N ALA A 88 2.84 -11.94 5.85
CA ALA A 88 2.35 -12.78 6.94
C ALA A 88 0.96 -13.35 6.63
N TYR A 89 0.13 -12.61 5.90
CA TYR A 89 -1.23 -13.01 5.56
C TYR A 89 -1.30 -14.11 4.50
N ASP A 90 -0.20 -14.41 3.78
CA ASP A 90 -0.14 -15.55 2.87
C ASP A 90 -0.20 -16.89 3.62
N GLY A 91 0.25 -16.94 4.88
CA GLY A 91 0.27 -18.17 5.69
C GLY A 91 0.90 -19.36 4.96
N SER A 92 0.25 -20.52 5.02
CA SER A 92 0.70 -21.75 4.34
C SER A 92 0.72 -21.66 2.82
N ALA A 93 -0.08 -20.78 2.21
CA ALA A 93 -0.06 -20.57 0.76
C ALA A 93 1.29 -20.00 0.25
N PHE A 94 2.11 -19.44 1.16
CA PHE A 94 3.45 -18.96 0.83
C PHE A 94 4.37 -20.08 0.33
N TRP A 95 4.12 -21.36 0.65
CA TRP A 95 4.90 -22.48 0.09
C TRP A 95 4.86 -22.53 -1.44
N MET A 96 3.73 -22.17 -2.06
CA MET A 96 3.62 -22.10 -3.51
C MET A 96 4.58 -21.07 -4.10
N HIS A 97 4.84 -19.98 -3.38
CA HIS A 97 5.82 -18.97 -3.77
C HIS A 97 7.24 -19.53 -3.75
N VAL A 98 7.59 -20.27 -2.69
CA VAL A 98 8.91 -20.90 -2.54
C VAL A 98 9.17 -21.93 -3.63
N VAL A 99 8.18 -22.76 -3.98
CA VAL A 99 8.33 -23.78 -5.02
C VAL A 99 8.36 -23.16 -6.42
N ALA A 100 7.50 -22.17 -6.70
CA ALA A 100 7.44 -21.51 -8.00
C ALA A 100 8.66 -20.61 -8.29
N ARG A 101 9.39 -20.16 -7.25
CA ARG A 101 10.58 -19.30 -7.33
C ARG A 101 10.45 -18.13 -8.32
N PRO A 102 9.39 -17.31 -8.26
CA PRO A 102 9.36 -16.08 -9.03
C PRO A 102 10.47 -15.15 -8.52
N ALA A 103 10.96 -14.24 -9.36
CA ALA A 103 11.92 -13.24 -8.88
C ALA A 103 11.23 -12.34 -7.84
N GLY A 104 11.83 -12.12 -6.67
CA GLY A 104 11.14 -11.47 -5.55
C GLY A 104 10.59 -10.09 -5.87
N TRP A 105 11.23 -9.33 -6.77
CA TRP A 105 10.71 -8.03 -7.21
C TRP A 105 9.36 -8.16 -7.94
N THR A 106 9.10 -9.25 -8.66
CA THR A 106 7.81 -9.49 -9.33
C THR A 106 6.68 -9.71 -8.33
N ASP A 107 6.99 -10.33 -7.18
CA ASP A 107 6.04 -10.47 -6.08
C ASP A 107 5.70 -9.11 -5.46
N ARG A 108 6.73 -8.35 -5.12
CA ARG A 108 6.56 -7.02 -4.52
C ARG A 108 5.79 -6.09 -5.44
N ALA A 109 6.14 -6.07 -6.73
CA ALA A 109 5.43 -5.29 -7.73
C ALA A 109 3.97 -5.75 -7.87
N GLY A 110 3.73 -7.07 -7.88
CA GLY A 110 2.39 -7.63 -8.00
C GLY A 110 1.47 -7.25 -6.82
N ARG A 111 1.99 -7.32 -5.59
CA ARG A 111 1.29 -6.88 -4.37
C ARG A 111 1.00 -5.38 -4.40
N ALA A 112 2.02 -4.56 -4.71
CA ALA A 112 1.86 -3.12 -4.80
C ALA A 112 0.79 -2.76 -5.85
N ALA A 113 0.83 -3.36 -7.03
CA ALA A 113 -0.16 -3.13 -8.08
C ALA A 113 -1.60 -3.50 -7.63
N ALA A 114 -1.78 -4.56 -6.86
CA ALA A 114 -3.09 -4.94 -6.34
C ALA A 114 -3.66 -3.90 -5.36
N VAL A 115 -2.81 -3.29 -4.52
CA VAL A 115 -3.23 -2.20 -3.64
C VAL A 115 -3.52 -0.93 -4.43
N LEU A 116 -2.61 -0.55 -5.33
CA LEU A 116 -2.72 0.66 -6.14
C LEU A 116 -3.98 0.68 -7.02
N ALA A 117 -4.42 -0.49 -7.49
CA ALA A 117 -5.61 -0.62 -8.33
C ALA A 117 -6.88 -0.02 -7.72
N TRP A 118 -7.02 -0.06 -6.40
CA TRP A 118 -8.16 0.55 -5.69
C TRP A 118 -7.77 1.76 -4.85
N ALA A 119 -6.55 1.80 -4.30
CA ALA A 119 -6.12 2.85 -3.40
C ALA A 119 -5.84 4.18 -4.12
N VAL A 120 -5.26 4.17 -5.33
CA VAL A 120 -4.99 5.41 -6.08
C VAL A 120 -6.30 6.11 -6.46
N PRO A 121 -7.30 5.45 -7.08
CA PRO A 121 -8.59 6.10 -7.36
C PRO A 121 -9.24 6.68 -6.12
N LEU A 122 -9.21 5.94 -4.99
CA LEU A 122 -9.77 6.40 -3.73
C LEU A 122 -9.05 7.65 -3.20
N VAL A 123 -7.73 7.62 -3.10
CA VAL A 123 -6.93 8.75 -2.58
C VAL A 123 -7.04 9.98 -3.46
N VAL A 124 -7.07 9.81 -4.79
CA VAL A 124 -7.30 10.91 -5.74
C VAL A 124 -8.70 11.50 -5.55
N LEU A 125 -9.74 10.66 -5.51
CA LEU A 125 -11.11 11.09 -5.28
C LEU A 125 -11.23 11.87 -3.97
N VAL A 126 -10.68 11.33 -2.89
CA VAL A 126 -10.68 11.94 -1.57
C VAL A 126 -9.94 13.27 -1.56
N GLY A 127 -8.78 13.38 -2.22
CA GLY A 127 -8.05 14.64 -2.33
C GLY A 127 -8.79 15.71 -3.14
N VAL A 128 -9.43 15.32 -4.24
CA VAL A 128 -10.28 16.23 -5.04
C VAL A 128 -11.48 16.70 -4.24
N LEU A 129 -12.20 15.78 -3.59
CA LEU A 129 -13.35 16.11 -2.76
C LEU A 129 -12.94 17.03 -1.61
N ALA A 130 -11.82 16.77 -0.94
CA ALA A 130 -11.28 17.63 0.10
C ALA A 130 -10.95 19.04 -0.42
N GLY A 131 -10.40 19.17 -1.64
CA GLY A 131 -10.21 20.46 -2.30
C GLY A 131 -11.52 21.24 -2.47
N VAL A 132 -12.58 20.58 -2.92
CA VAL A 132 -13.90 21.19 -3.13
C VAL A 132 -14.57 21.56 -1.81
N THR A 133 -14.53 20.68 -0.81
CA THR A 133 -15.26 20.87 0.46
C THR A 133 -14.52 21.72 1.49
N SER A 134 -13.20 21.88 1.36
CA SER A 134 -12.39 22.74 2.23
C SER A 134 -12.58 24.24 2.00
N GLY A 135 -13.25 24.63 0.91
CA GLY A 135 -13.31 26.03 0.45
C GLY A 135 -12.01 26.52 -0.19
N ARG A 136 -11.03 25.62 -0.41
CA ARG A 136 -9.72 25.90 -1.03
C ARG A 136 -9.47 24.97 -2.23
N PRO A 137 -10.23 25.12 -3.33
CA PRO A 137 -10.08 24.28 -4.52
C PRO A 137 -8.69 24.41 -5.16
N ASP A 138 -8.01 25.54 -4.96
CA ASP A 138 -6.62 25.78 -5.35
C ASP A 138 -5.63 24.77 -4.74
N LEU A 139 -5.96 24.20 -3.59
CA LEU A 139 -5.11 23.28 -2.83
C LEU A 139 -5.47 21.80 -3.01
N GLY A 140 -6.56 21.48 -3.71
CA GLY A 140 -6.95 20.08 -3.97
C GLY A 140 -5.85 19.27 -4.66
N VAL A 141 -5.12 19.91 -5.58
CA VAL A 141 -3.97 19.30 -6.27
C VAL A 141 -2.84 18.95 -5.28
N ALA A 142 -2.60 19.80 -4.28
CA ALA A 142 -1.61 19.54 -3.24
C ALA A 142 -1.99 18.33 -2.40
N ALA A 143 -3.27 18.22 -2.02
CA ALA A 143 -3.81 17.10 -1.25
C ALA A 143 -3.69 15.77 -2.02
N VAL A 144 -4.01 15.77 -3.33
CA VAL A 144 -3.81 14.60 -4.20
C VAL A 144 -2.34 14.22 -4.28
N GLY A 145 -1.45 15.20 -4.50
CA GLY A 145 -0.01 14.99 -4.57
C GLY A 145 0.56 14.37 -3.30
N ALA A 146 0.23 14.96 -2.14
CA ALA A 146 0.63 14.44 -0.84
C ALA A 146 0.03 13.06 -0.57
N GLY A 147 -1.26 12.87 -0.86
CA GLY A 147 -1.96 11.58 -0.75
C GLY A 147 -1.26 10.45 -1.50
N VAL A 148 -1.04 10.65 -2.79
CA VAL A 148 -0.38 9.66 -3.66
C VAL A 148 1.08 9.46 -3.24
N GLY A 149 1.81 10.54 -2.93
CA GLY A 149 3.20 10.44 -2.50
C GLY A 149 3.39 9.64 -1.22
N VAL A 150 2.56 9.88 -0.21
CA VAL A 150 2.58 9.14 1.05
C VAL A 150 2.14 7.69 0.85
N LEU A 151 1.12 7.43 0.01
CA LEU A 151 0.70 6.07 -0.35
C LEU A 151 1.85 5.27 -0.98
N LEU A 152 2.51 5.83 -2.00
CA LEU A 152 3.60 5.16 -2.70
C LEU A 152 4.81 4.94 -1.79
N THR A 153 5.11 5.91 -0.92
CA THR A 153 6.18 5.80 0.07
C THR A 153 5.87 4.72 1.11
N GLY A 154 4.64 4.68 1.63
CA GLY A 154 4.20 3.64 2.55
C GLY A 154 4.28 2.24 1.93
N LEU A 155 3.90 2.09 0.65
CA LEU A 155 4.06 0.84 -0.08
C LEU A 155 5.53 0.47 -0.33
N ALA A 156 6.40 1.45 -0.55
CA ALA A 156 7.84 1.22 -0.66
C ALA A 156 8.41 0.61 0.63
N VAL A 157 8.06 1.19 1.78
CA VAL A 157 8.44 0.70 3.10
C VAL A 157 7.85 -0.69 3.32
N SER A 158 6.56 -0.87 3.04
CA SER A 158 5.85 -2.15 3.19
C SER A 158 6.44 -3.27 2.33
N ALA A 159 6.91 -2.96 1.12
CA ALA A 159 7.56 -3.95 0.24
C ALA A 159 8.80 -4.56 0.90
N VAL A 160 9.54 -3.78 1.69
CA VAL A 160 10.72 -4.23 2.43
C VAL A 160 10.34 -4.85 3.76
N SER A 161 9.55 -4.14 4.58
CA SER A 161 9.22 -4.56 5.95
C SER A 161 8.47 -5.88 5.99
N SER A 162 7.58 -6.11 5.02
CA SER A 162 6.79 -7.36 4.97
C SER A 162 7.64 -8.60 4.70
N ALA A 163 8.90 -8.46 4.25
CA ALA A 163 9.85 -9.58 4.17
C ALA A 163 10.88 -9.61 5.30
N SER A 164 11.04 -8.51 6.06
CA SER A 164 12.09 -8.39 7.08
C SER A 164 11.58 -8.43 8.51
N LEU A 165 10.39 -7.90 8.78
CA LEU A 165 9.75 -7.69 10.08
C LEU A 165 8.42 -8.46 10.19
N VAL A 166 8.45 -9.76 9.90
CA VAL A 166 7.25 -10.60 9.89
C VAL A 166 6.87 -11.00 11.31
N TYR A 167 5.60 -10.82 11.65
CA TYR A 167 5.01 -11.23 12.92
C TYR A 167 3.67 -11.96 12.71
N PRO A 168 3.19 -12.75 13.69
CA PRO A 168 1.97 -13.55 13.55
C PRO A 168 0.72 -12.72 13.27
N VAL A 169 -0.15 -13.23 12.40
CA VAL A 169 -1.43 -12.62 11.99
C VAL A 169 -2.58 -13.62 12.15
N PRO A 170 -3.86 -13.17 12.20
CA PRO A 170 -4.99 -14.09 12.20
C PRO A 170 -4.90 -15.11 11.07
N GLN A 171 -5.25 -16.37 11.36
CA GLN A 171 -5.23 -17.44 10.36
C GLN A 171 -6.32 -17.24 9.30
N ALA A 172 -6.05 -17.74 8.09
CA ALA A 172 -7.05 -17.72 7.01
C ALA A 172 -8.29 -18.55 7.42
N GLY A 173 -9.49 -17.99 7.19
CA GLY A 173 -10.75 -18.62 7.60
C GLY A 173 -11.10 -18.48 9.08
N GLY A 174 -10.21 -17.94 9.92
CA GLY A 174 -10.48 -17.62 11.32
C GLY A 174 -11.06 -16.22 11.53
N ASN A 175 -11.26 -15.84 12.79
CA ASN A 175 -11.70 -14.50 13.17
C ASN A 175 -10.63 -13.44 12.78
N PRO A 176 -10.94 -12.45 11.93
CA PRO A 176 -9.98 -11.42 11.50
C PRO A 176 -9.54 -10.46 12.61
N PHE A 177 -10.23 -10.44 13.76
CA PHE A 177 -9.89 -9.62 14.93
C PHE A 177 -9.12 -10.39 16.01
N ALA A 178 -8.79 -11.66 15.78
CA ALA A 178 -7.99 -12.43 16.72
C ALA A 178 -6.57 -11.86 16.81
N ALA A 179 -5.99 -11.82 18.00
CA ALA A 179 -4.59 -11.46 18.19
C ALA A 179 -3.78 -12.72 18.56
N PRO A 180 -3.01 -13.31 17.62
CA PRO A 180 -2.18 -14.47 17.94
C PRO A 180 -1.14 -14.14 19.03
N ALA A 181 -0.69 -15.15 19.78
CA ALA A 181 0.33 -14.97 20.78
C ALA A 181 1.60 -14.31 20.19
N GLY A 182 2.11 -13.28 20.86
CA GLY A 182 3.30 -12.53 20.43
C GLY A 182 3.06 -11.50 19.30
N SER A 183 1.86 -11.41 18.73
CA SER A 183 1.57 -10.46 17.64
C SER A 183 1.50 -9.00 18.11
N LEU A 184 0.98 -8.74 19.31
CA LEU A 184 0.75 -7.38 19.81
C LEU A 184 2.07 -6.61 19.97
N GLY A 185 3.03 -7.14 20.74
CA GLY A 185 4.30 -6.47 20.99
C GLY A 185 5.14 -6.31 19.72
N ALA A 186 5.27 -7.40 18.94
CA ALA A 186 6.00 -7.36 17.67
C ALA A 186 5.34 -6.41 16.65
N GLY A 187 4.01 -6.41 16.59
CA GLY A 187 3.22 -5.53 15.74
C GLY A 187 3.40 -4.07 16.10
N LEU A 188 3.38 -3.71 17.40
CA LEU A 188 3.61 -2.32 17.84
C LEU A 188 4.99 -1.80 17.45
N VAL A 189 6.04 -2.62 17.64
CA VAL A 189 7.41 -2.25 17.24
C VAL A 189 7.51 -2.10 15.73
N ALA A 190 6.99 -3.08 14.97
CA ALA A 190 6.99 -3.03 13.52
C ALA A 190 6.24 -1.80 13.00
N GLN A 191 5.07 -1.51 13.58
CA GLN A 191 4.25 -0.34 13.28
C GLN A 191 5.00 0.96 13.54
N LEU A 192 5.63 1.11 14.72
CA LEU A 192 6.38 2.32 15.06
C LEU A 192 7.54 2.56 14.09
N VAL A 193 8.35 1.53 13.85
CA VAL A 193 9.52 1.62 12.96
C VAL A 193 9.09 1.97 11.54
N THR A 194 8.10 1.25 11.00
CA THR A 194 7.66 1.45 9.62
C THR A 194 6.90 2.76 9.43
N SER A 195 6.17 3.24 10.45
CA SER A 195 5.56 4.57 10.44
C SER A 195 6.62 5.67 10.44
N LEU A 196 7.63 5.56 11.30
CA LEU A 196 8.72 6.54 11.37
C LEU A 196 9.51 6.60 10.06
N VAL A 197 9.87 5.44 9.50
CA VAL A 197 10.57 5.38 8.20
C VAL A 197 9.69 5.97 7.09
N THR A 198 8.39 5.66 7.07
CA THR A 198 7.45 6.23 6.10
C THR A 198 7.38 7.75 6.23
N LEU A 199 7.29 8.29 7.46
CA LEU A 199 7.24 9.72 7.72
C LEU A 199 8.53 10.43 7.27
N VAL A 200 9.69 9.85 7.58
CA VAL A 200 11.00 10.39 7.17
C VAL A 200 11.12 10.42 5.65
N LEU A 201 10.79 9.32 4.98
CA LEU A 201 10.88 9.25 3.51
C LEU A 201 9.82 10.11 2.80
N ALA A 202 8.63 10.25 3.39
CA ALA A 202 7.57 11.11 2.87
C ALA A 202 7.76 12.58 3.24
N SER A 203 8.70 12.91 4.12
CA SER A 203 8.92 14.29 4.58
C SER A 203 9.10 15.30 3.45
N PRO A 204 9.79 15.02 2.32
CA PRO A 204 9.92 16.02 1.25
C PRO A 204 8.56 16.42 0.66
N VAL A 205 7.68 15.45 0.36
CA VAL A 205 6.34 15.76 -0.18
C VAL A 205 5.45 16.42 0.87
N LEU A 206 5.57 16.01 2.14
CA LEU A 206 4.81 16.61 3.24
C LEU A 206 5.24 18.06 3.53
N LEU A 207 6.53 18.38 3.41
CA LEU A 207 7.05 19.74 3.56
C LEU A 207 6.61 20.65 2.41
N VAL A 208 6.61 20.15 1.17
CA VAL A 208 6.08 20.92 0.03
C VAL A 208 4.56 21.09 0.12
N TYR A 209 3.84 20.07 0.58
CA TYR A 209 2.42 20.17 0.88
C TYR A 209 2.15 21.23 1.96
N ALA A 210 2.93 21.23 3.04
CA ALA A 210 2.90 22.28 4.05
C ALA A 210 3.15 23.67 3.45
N ALA A 211 4.16 23.81 2.59
CA ALA A 211 4.43 25.05 1.88
C ALA A 211 3.23 25.54 1.05
N ALA A 212 2.49 24.63 0.42
CA ALA A 212 1.27 24.95 -0.31
C ALA A 212 0.14 25.45 0.60
N LEU A 213 -0.02 24.86 1.78
CA LEU A 213 -1.07 25.24 2.73
C LEU A 213 -0.85 26.63 3.33
N TRP A 214 0.40 26.96 3.68
CA TRP A 214 0.70 28.11 4.54
C TRP A 214 1.48 29.25 3.87
N TRP A 215 2.12 29.01 2.73
CA TRP A 215 2.95 30.03 2.07
C TRP A 215 2.49 30.38 0.66
N ASP A 216 2.52 29.41 -0.26
CA ASP A 216 2.27 29.68 -1.68
C ASP A 216 1.49 28.54 -2.35
N PRO A 217 0.24 28.77 -2.79
CA PRO A 217 -0.56 27.78 -3.51
C PRO A 217 0.10 27.22 -4.77
N VAL A 218 1.05 27.92 -5.39
CA VAL A 218 1.82 27.40 -6.54
C VAL A 218 2.56 26.11 -6.18
N MET A 219 2.94 25.94 -4.91
CA MET A 219 3.58 24.71 -4.41
C MET A 219 2.66 23.48 -4.51
N ALA A 220 1.35 23.64 -4.75
CA ALA A 220 0.43 22.52 -4.97
C ALA A 220 0.86 21.63 -6.13
N TRP A 221 1.31 22.22 -7.23
CA TRP A 221 1.80 21.49 -8.40
C TRP A 221 3.14 20.82 -8.14
N VAL A 222 4.00 21.44 -7.32
CA VAL A 222 5.26 20.84 -6.89
C VAL A 222 4.99 19.65 -5.98
N ALA A 223 4.02 19.73 -5.06
CA ALA A 223 3.59 18.62 -4.22
C ALA A 223 3.05 17.46 -5.06
N LEU A 224 2.28 17.73 -6.12
CA LEU A 224 1.83 16.72 -7.09
C LEU A 224 2.99 16.03 -7.79
N GLY A 225 3.89 16.81 -8.41
CA GLY A 225 5.04 16.27 -9.13
C GLY A 225 5.95 15.46 -8.21
N LEU A 226 6.29 16.00 -7.03
CA LEU A 226 7.13 15.33 -6.03
C LEU A 226 6.46 14.07 -5.46
N GLY A 227 5.15 14.12 -5.20
CA GLY A 227 4.40 12.97 -4.71
C GLY A 227 4.36 11.83 -5.71
N VAL A 228 4.02 12.12 -6.98
CA VAL A 228 3.93 11.08 -8.02
C VAL A 228 5.30 10.55 -8.42
N LEU A 229 6.26 11.44 -8.75
CA LEU A 229 7.58 11.04 -9.24
C LEU A 229 8.48 10.53 -8.11
N GLY A 230 8.54 11.27 -7.00
CA GLY A 230 9.34 10.90 -5.83
C GLY A 230 8.79 9.64 -5.14
N GLY A 231 7.47 9.59 -4.92
CA GLY A 231 6.82 8.39 -4.40
C GLY A 231 6.98 7.19 -5.33
N GLY A 232 6.85 7.39 -6.65
CA GLY A 232 7.06 6.34 -7.64
C GLY A 232 8.50 5.80 -7.64
N ALA A 233 9.50 6.67 -7.54
CA ALA A 233 10.90 6.29 -7.42
C ALA A 233 11.17 5.49 -6.13
N LEU A 234 10.63 5.95 -4.99
CA LEU A 234 10.72 5.24 -3.72
C LEU A 234 10.08 3.85 -3.81
N LEU A 235 8.89 3.74 -4.41
CA LEU A 235 8.21 2.46 -4.61
C LEU A 235 9.04 1.51 -5.48
N ALA A 236 9.61 2.00 -6.58
CA ALA A 236 10.48 1.18 -7.44
C ALA A 236 11.71 0.65 -6.65
N VAL A 237 12.35 1.49 -5.85
CA VAL A 237 13.46 1.11 -4.97
C VAL A 237 12.98 0.07 -3.92
N GLY A 238 11.84 0.32 -3.27
CA GLY A 238 11.26 -0.58 -2.27
C GLY A 238 10.90 -1.95 -2.84
N VAL A 239 10.38 -2.00 -4.06
CA VAL A 239 10.08 -3.26 -4.80
C VAL A 239 11.36 -4.06 -5.05
N VAL A 240 12.43 -3.40 -5.50
CA VAL A 240 13.72 -4.07 -5.77
C VAL A 240 14.38 -4.53 -4.48
N LEU A 241 14.46 -3.67 -3.47
CA LEU A 241 15.06 -4.01 -2.17
C LEU A 241 14.26 -5.09 -1.44
N GLY A 242 12.94 -4.94 -1.38
CA GLY A 242 12.03 -5.90 -0.77
C GLY A 242 12.06 -7.25 -1.49
N GLY A 243 12.19 -7.23 -2.82
CA GLY A 243 12.39 -8.44 -3.63
C GLY A 243 13.67 -9.17 -3.27
N ARG A 244 14.80 -8.46 -3.16
CA ARG A 244 16.08 -9.05 -2.72
C ARG A 244 16.01 -9.62 -1.30
N VAL A 245 15.29 -8.96 -0.39
CA VAL A 245 15.08 -9.46 0.98
C VAL A 245 14.24 -10.73 0.94
N LEU A 246 13.16 -10.75 0.14
CA LEU A 246 12.30 -11.92 -0.04
C LEU A 246 13.09 -13.11 -0.59
N ASP A 247 13.86 -12.92 -1.67
CA ASP A 247 14.64 -13.97 -2.30
C ASP A 247 15.64 -14.62 -1.32
N ARG A 248 16.28 -13.80 -0.47
CA ARG A 248 17.23 -14.29 0.54
C ARG A 248 16.58 -14.99 1.72
N ARG A 249 15.31 -14.67 2.03
CA ARG A 249 14.62 -15.13 3.24
C ARG A 249 13.49 -16.11 2.98
N ALA A 250 13.12 -16.37 1.72
CA ALA A 250 11.92 -17.14 1.37
C ALA A 250 11.80 -18.49 2.11
N PRO A 251 12.84 -19.35 2.22
CA PRO A 251 12.71 -20.61 2.96
C PRO A 251 12.47 -20.39 4.46
N ARG A 252 13.12 -19.39 5.06
CA ARG A 252 12.96 -19.04 6.48
C ARG A 252 11.59 -18.41 6.76
N LEU A 253 11.07 -17.64 5.80
CA LEU A 253 9.73 -17.07 5.88
C LEU A 253 8.69 -18.19 5.83
N ALA A 254 8.79 -19.13 4.90
CA ALA A 254 7.87 -20.27 4.85
C ALA A 254 7.81 -21.05 6.17
N ALA A 255 8.97 -21.30 6.81
CA ALA A 255 9.02 -21.98 8.10
C ALA A 255 8.37 -21.19 9.27
N ARG A 256 8.17 -19.87 9.13
CA ARG A 256 7.52 -19.02 10.15
C ARG A 256 6.04 -18.79 9.90
N LEU A 257 5.58 -19.02 8.66
CA LEU A 257 4.21 -18.74 8.22
C LEU A 257 3.29 -19.97 8.29
N VAL A 258 3.85 -21.13 8.63
CA VAL A 258 3.15 -22.42 8.77
C VAL A 258 3.14 -22.83 10.23
#